data_AF-A0A942J1B5-F1
#
_entry.id   AF-A0A942J1B5-F1
#
_cell.length_a   1.000
_cell.length_b   1.000
_cell.length_c   1.000
_cell.angle_alpha   90.00
_cell.angle_beta   90.00
_cell.angle_gamma   90.00
#
_symmetry.space_group_name_H-M   'P 1'
#
loop_
_entity.id
_entity.type
_entity.pdbx_description
1 polymer ?
#
loop_
_entity_poly.entity_id
_entity_poly.type
_entity_poly.pdbx_seq_one_letter_code
_entity_poly.pdbx_strand_id
1 'polypeptide(L)'
;GEGGVAGTQQFIMEDVPRQVARLGRDTAFFGTNCGMMEPLIRQVIATGAIFPEQCCPSPYHALPGALGISIPRERQGDLPFAINAIREALVRAGAANRVSTWPVPVNMLFVEAGVEYAMAVLSGQTTGRVDLITLEGMLMDLAGGPVTLSNLTTARGTYNHFFLFLSSSIDFSAPPAR
;
A
#
# COMPACT_ATOMS: atom_id res chain seq x y z
N GLY A 1 -1.11 20.96 16.19
CA GLY A 1 -2.37 21.58 16.62
C GLY A 1 -2.87 20.89 17.88
N GLU A 2 -3.71 21.55 18.66
CA GLU A 2 -4.08 21.15 20.04
C GLU A 2 -4.85 19.82 20.21
N GLY A 3 -5.12 19.05 19.15
CA GLY A 3 -5.85 17.77 19.24
C GLY A 3 -5.05 16.50 18.95
N GLY A 4 -3.77 16.61 18.56
CA GLY A 4 -2.94 15.45 18.21
C GLY A 4 -3.61 14.51 17.19
N VAL A 5 -3.54 13.20 17.44
CA VAL A 5 -4.17 12.18 16.58
C VAL A 5 -5.70 12.33 16.57
N ALA A 6 -6.34 12.44 17.73
CA ALA A 6 -7.80 12.50 17.83
C ALA A 6 -8.39 13.69 17.07
N GLY A 7 -7.80 14.88 17.23
CA GLY A 7 -8.22 16.07 16.48
C GLY A 7 -8.02 15.93 14.98
N THR A 8 -6.95 15.26 14.55
CA THR A 8 -6.72 14.96 13.13
C THR A 8 -7.77 14.00 12.57
N GLN A 9 -8.11 12.95 13.31
CA GLN A 9 -9.13 11.98 12.90
C GLN A 9 -10.51 12.62 12.82
N GLN A 10 -10.87 13.46 13.79
CA GLN A 10 -12.13 14.21 13.77
C GLN A 10 -12.19 15.16 12.56
N PHE A 11 -11.11 15.90 12.31
CA PHE A 11 -11.02 16.78 11.13
C PHE A 11 -11.24 15.99 9.83
N ILE A 12 -10.63 14.81 9.68
CA ILE A 12 -10.85 13.95 8.51
C ILE A 12 -12.31 13.54 8.36
N MET A 13 -12.97 13.18 9.47
CA MET A 13 -14.38 12.80 9.45
C MET A 13 -15.30 13.90 8.95
N GLU A 14 -14.97 15.16 9.22
CA GLU A 14 -15.74 16.33 8.79
C GLU A 14 -15.32 16.84 7.41
N ASP A 15 -14.02 16.85 7.11
CA ASP A 15 -13.47 17.49 5.93
C ASP A 15 -13.67 16.68 4.66
N VAL A 16 -13.51 15.35 4.70
CA VAL A 16 -13.63 14.51 3.50
C VAL A 16 -15.01 14.67 2.85
N PRO A 17 -16.15 14.52 3.57
CA PRO A 17 -17.47 14.78 2.98
C PRO A 17 -17.64 16.20 2.44
N ARG A 18 -17.10 17.21 3.15
CA ARG A 18 -17.16 18.62 2.74
C ARG A 18 -16.41 18.85 1.43
N GLN A 19 -15.23 18.26 1.28
CA GLN A 19 -14.44 18.36 0.05
C GLN A 19 -15.12 17.60 -1.10
N VAL A 20 -15.70 16.43 -0.86
CA VAL A 20 -16.44 15.68 -1.89
C VAL A 20 -17.69 16.46 -2.34
N ALA A 21 -18.41 17.10 -1.44
CA ALA A 21 -19.55 17.96 -1.81
C ALA A 21 -19.13 19.14 -2.69
N ARG A 22 -17.90 19.67 -2.50
CA ARG A 22 -17.36 20.79 -3.26
C ARG A 22 -16.73 20.39 -4.60
N LEU A 23 -15.99 19.28 -4.62
CA LEU A 23 -15.13 18.87 -5.75
C LEU A 23 -15.71 17.72 -6.56
N GLY A 24 -16.71 17.01 -6.02
CA GLY A 24 -17.27 15.80 -6.61
C GLY A 24 -16.56 14.51 -6.18
N ARG A 25 -17.18 13.39 -6.53
CA ARG A 25 -16.73 12.03 -6.16
C ARG A 25 -15.47 11.57 -6.89
N ASP A 26 -15.12 12.19 -8.02
CA ASP A 26 -13.87 11.90 -8.74
C ASP A 26 -12.68 12.69 -8.14
N THR A 27 -12.62 12.73 -6.81
CA THR A 27 -11.55 13.35 -6.02
C THR A 27 -10.78 12.26 -5.28
N ALA A 28 -9.45 12.28 -5.40
CA ALA A 28 -8.58 11.38 -4.65
C ALA A 28 -8.15 12.02 -3.32
N PHE A 29 -8.16 11.22 -2.25
CA PHE A 29 -7.68 11.64 -0.94
C PHE A 29 -6.49 10.79 -0.51
N PHE A 30 -5.47 11.46 0.03
CA PHE A 30 -4.26 10.83 0.54
C PHE A 30 -3.94 11.35 1.94
N GLY A 31 -3.55 10.44 2.82
CA GLY A 31 -3.08 10.76 4.17
C GLY A 31 -1.58 10.51 4.29
N THR A 32 -0.89 11.28 5.11
CA THR A 32 0.58 11.21 5.23
C THR A 32 1.06 10.45 6.46
N ASN A 33 0.15 9.91 7.28
CA ASN A 33 0.50 9.15 8.47
C ASN A 33 -0.47 7.98 8.74
N CYS A 34 -0.02 6.99 9.52
CA CYS A 34 -0.82 5.81 9.83
C CYS A 34 -2.10 6.12 10.63
N GLY A 35 -2.03 7.09 11.55
CA GLY A 35 -3.16 7.47 12.42
C GLY A 35 -4.35 8.09 11.66
N MET A 36 -4.13 8.56 10.44
CA MET A 36 -5.17 9.12 9.56
C MET A 36 -5.91 8.04 8.75
N MET A 37 -5.31 6.87 8.54
CA MET A 37 -5.72 5.95 7.48
C MET A 37 -7.13 5.39 7.68
N GLU A 38 -7.45 4.89 8.86
CA GLU A 38 -8.75 4.27 9.11
C GLU A 38 -9.93 5.24 8.91
N PRO A 39 -9.96 6.43 9.56
CA PRO A 39 -11.05 7.37 9.32
C PRO A 39 -11.05 7.90 7.88
N LEU A 40 -9.88 8.07 7.25
CA LEU A 40 -9.79 8.54 5.87
C LEU A 40 -10.42 7.55 4.90
N ILE A 41 -10.01 6.28 4.94
CA ILE A 41 -10.55 5.22 4.08
C ILE A 41 -12.06 5.10 4.30
N ARG A 42 -12.51 5.10 5.57
CA ARG A 42 -13.93 4.99 5.92
C ARG A 42 -14.76 6.11 5.29
N GLN A 43 -14.31 7.36 5.41
CA GLN A 43 -15.04 8.51 4.83
C GLN A 43 -14.97 8.53 3.31
N VAL A 44 -13.84 8.18 2.71
CA VAL A 44 -13.69 8.11 1.26
C VAL A 44 -14.65 7.07 0.66
N ILE A 45 -14.77 5.89 1.29
CA ILE A 45 -15.74 4.87 0.89
C ILE A 45 -17.18 5.38 1.07
N ALA A 46 -17.51 5.95 2.23
CA ALA A 46 -18.87 6.43 2.52
C ALA A 46 -19.35 7.54 1.57
N THR A 47 -18.43 8.41 1.17
CA THR A 47 -18.69 9.50 0.20
C THR A 47 -18.54 9.04 -1.25
N GLY A 48 -17.97 7.84 -1.45
CA GLY A 48 -17.71 7.25 -2.75
C GLY A 48 -16.66 7.99 -3.58
N ALA A 49 -15.71 8.62 -2.89
CA ALA A 49 -14.51 9.24 -3.46
C ALA A 49 -13.41 8.20 -3.75
N ILE A 50 -12.21 8.64 -4.16
CA ILE A 50 -11.11 7.75 -4.52
C ILE A 50 -10.06 7.69 -3.39
N PHE A 51 -9.70 6.48 -2.97
CA PHE A 51 -8.58 6.21 -2.07
C PHE A 51 -7.50 5.42 -2.83
N PRO A 52 -6.45 6.08 -3.35
CA PRO A 52 -5.47 5.42 -4.19
C PRO A 52 -4.58 4.46 -3.40
N GLU A 53 -4.06 4.88 -2.24
CA GLU A 53 -3.15 4.09 -1.41
C GLU A 53 -2.96 4.71 -0.01
N GLN A 54 -2.40 3.94 0.91
CA GLN A 54 -1.95 4.39 2.23
C GLN A 54 -0.58 5.07 2.18
N CYS A 55 -0.21 5.81 3.24
CA CYS A 55 1.12 6.40 3.38
C CYS A 55 2.27 5.37 3.34
N CYS A 56 1.98 4.12 3.71
CA CYS A 56 2.83 2.96 3.52
C CYS A 56 1.92 1.81 3.06
N PRO A 57 1.88 1.50 1.75
CA PRO A 57 0.92 0.56 1.17
C PRO A 57 1.04 -0.84 1.76
N SER A 58 -0.12 -1.41 2.12
CA SER A 58 -0.26 -2.77 2.63
C SER A 58 -1.75 -3.13 2.73
N PRO A 59 -2.15 -4.35 2.36
CA PRO A 59 -3.51 -4.84 2.61
C PRO A 59 -3.89 -4.85 4.09
N TYR A 60 -2.94 -5.01 5.00
CA TYR A 60 -3.19 -4.98 6.45
C TYR A 60 -3.31 -3.58 7.03
N HIS A 61 -2.84 -2.55 6.32
CA HIS A 61 -2.78 -1.21 6.86
C HIS A 61 -4.13 -0.52 6.73
N ALA A 62 -4.85 -0.49 7.86
CA ALA A 62 -6.12 0.21 8.10
C ALA A 62 -7.32 -0.23 7.24
N LEU A 63 -7.13 -0.93 6.12
CA LEU A 63 -8.22 -1.44 5.28
C LEU A 63 -9.16 -2.38 6.05
N PRO A 64 -8.67 -3.41 6.80
CA PRO A 64 -9.56 -4.27 7.57
C PRO A 64 -10.37 -3.50 8.61
N GLY A 65 -9.74 -2.59 9.35
CA GLY A 65 -10.41 -1.76 10.36
C GLY A 65 -11.45 -0.82 9.75
N ALA A 66 -11.11 -0.14 8.65
CA ALA A 66 -12.00 0.80 7.98
C ALA A 66 -13.25 0.09 7.41
N LEU A 67 -13.07 -1.15 6.92
CA LEU A 67 -14.12 -2.00 6.35
C LEU A 67 -14.86 -2.87 7.38
N GLY A 68 -14.46 -2.85 8.65
CA GLY A 68 -15.05 -3.68 9.71
C GLY A 68 -14.78 -5.18 9.56
N ILE A 69 -13.67 -5.54 8.90
CA ILE A 69 -13.25 -6.93 8.69
C ILE A 69 -12.47 -7.42 9.91
N SER A 70 -12.93 -8.52 10.50
CA SER A 70 -12.17 -9.26 11.51
C SER A 70 -11.44 -10.43 10.86
N ILE A 71 -10.11 -10.43 10.91
CA ILE A 71 -9.29 -11.54 10.44
C ILE A 71 -9.21 -12.61 11.55
N PRO A 72 -9.66 -13.86 11.31
CA PRO A 72 -9.54 -14.93 12.30
C PRO A 72 -8.10 -15.19 12.70
N ARG A 73 -7.88 -15.63 13.94
CA ARG A 73 -6.53 -15.82 14.50
C ARG A 73 -5.69 -16.80 13.67
N GLU A 74 -6.31 -17.86 13.19
CA GLU A 74 -5.72 -18.89 12.33
C GLU A 74 -5.38 -18.42 10.92
N ARG A 75 -5.85 -17.23 10.51
CA ARG A 75 -5.55 -16.59 9.21
C ARG A 75 -4.69 -15.34 9.37
N GLN A 76 -4.11 -15.11 10.56
CA GLN A 76 -3.16 -14.01 10.74
C GLN A 76 -1.93 -14.23 9.87
N GLY A 77 -1.57 -13.22 9.07
CA GLY A 77 -0.47 -13.31 8.10
C GLY A 77 -0.85 -14.00 6.78
N ASP A 78 -2.08 -14.51 6.62
CA ASP A 78 -2.57 -15.02 5.34
C ASP A 78 -2.99 -13.84 4.45
N LEU A 79 -2.05 -13.42 3.59
CA LEU A 79 -2.20 -12.26 2.72
C LEU A 79 -3.26 -12.47 1.63
N PRO A 80 -3.30 -13.61 0.90
CA PRO A 80 -4.37 -13.91 -0.04
C PRO A 80 -5.76 -13.85 0.61
N PHE A 81 -5.92 -14.38 1.82
CA PHE A 81 -7.18 -14.29 2.56
C PHE A 81 -7.59 -12.86 2.86
N ALA A 82 -6.66 -12.05 3.39
CA ALA A 82 -6.92 -10.66 3.74
C ALA A 82 -7.33 -9.84 2.51
N ILE A 83 -6.62 -9.99 1.39
CA ILE A 83 -6.94 -9.33 0.12
C ILE A 83 -8.33 -9.72 -0.37
N ASN A 84 -8.69 -11.01 -0.31
CA ASN A 84 -10.01 -11.47 -0.73
C ASN A 84 -11.13 -10.91 0.18
N ALA A 85 -10.94 -10.92 1.50
CA ALA A 85 -11.90 -10.34 2.43
C ALA A 85 -12.11 -8.83 2.18
N ILE A 86 -11.02 -8.10 1.92
CA ILE A 86 -11.05 -6.68 1.56
C ILE A 86 -11.79 -6.47 0.24
N ARG A 87 -11.49 -7.27 -0.78
CA ARG A 87 -12.16 -7.24 -2.09
C ARG A 87 -13.67 -7.39 -1.94
N GLU A 88 -14.11 -8.42 -1.24
CA GLU A 88 -15.54 -8.67 -1.03
C GLU A 88 -16.22 -7.51 -0.29
N ALA A 89 -15.57 -6.94 0.73
CA ALA A 89 -16.12 -5.81 1.47
C ALA A 89 -16.22 -4.55 0.59
N LEU A 90 -15.21 -4.28 -0.25
CA LEU A 90 -15.21 -3.16 -1.19
C LEU A 90 -16.26 -3.34 -2.30
N VAL A 91 -16.45 -4.57 -2.81
CA VAL A 91 -17.52 -4.87 -3.78
C VAL A 91 -18.89 -4.62 -3.15
N ARG A 92 -19.13 -5.11 -1.93
CA ARG A 92 -20.39 -4.84 -1.19
C ARG A 92 -20.63 -3.35 -0.95
N ALA A 93 -19.57 -2.58 -0.73
CA ALA A 93 -19.64 -1.14 -0.53
C ALA A 93 -19.70 -0.33 -1.85
N GLY A 94 -19.62 -0.97 -3.02
CA GLY A 94 -19.56 -0.27 -4.31
C GLY A 94 -18.28 0.56 -4.51
N ALA A 95 -17.19 0.20 -3.82
CA ALA A 95 -15.93 0.92 -3.77
C ALA A 95 -14.75 0.15 -4.39
N ALA A 96 -14.99 -1.03 -4.97
CA ALA A 96 -13.95 -1.89 -5.55
C ALA A 96 -13.12 -1.24 -6.66
N ASN A 97 -13.69 -0.29 -7.40
CA ASN A 97 -12.98 0.51 -8.42
C ASN A 97 -12.55 1.90 -7.92
N ARG A 98 -12.66 2.15 -6.61
CA ARG A 98 -12.38 3.45 -5.98
C ARG A 98 -11.30 3.38 -4.90
N VAL A 99 -10.98 2.19 -4.41
CA VAL A 99 -9.99 1.96 -3.37
C VAL A 99 -8.90 1.04 -3.92
N SER A 100 -7.64 1.31 -3.61
CA SER A 100 -6.51 0.44 -3.95
C SER A 100 -5.44 0.45 -2.85
N THR A 101 -4.45 -0.43 -3.01
CA THR A 101 -3.23 -0.59 -2.21
C THR A 101 -2.26 -1.49 -2.98
N TRP A 102 -1.10 -1.82 -2.42
CA TRP A 102 -0.16 -2.77 -3.03
C TRP A 102 -0.52 -4.23 -2.73
N PRO A 103 -0.16 -5.19 -3.61
CA PRO A 103 -0.40 -6.62 -3.40
C PRO A 103 0.31 -7.16 -2.17
N VAL A 104 1.43 -6.55 -1.78
CA VAL A 104 2.24 -6.94 -0.63
C VAL A 104 2.54 -5.75 0.29
N PRO A 105 2.72 -5.97 1.60
CA PRO A 105 3.14 -4.90 2.50
C PRO A 105 4.54 -4.37 2.15
N VAL A 106 4.67 -3.06 1.95
CA VAL A 106 5.95 -2.42 1.57
C VAL A 106 7.09 -2.75 2.54
N ASN A 107 6.82 -2.80 3.84
CA ASN A 107 7.84 -3.09 4.85
C ASN A 107 8.30 -4.55 4.82
N MET A 108 7.39 -5.50 4.53
CA MET A 108 7.76 -6.91 4.40
C MET A 108 8.64 -7.10 3.17
N LEU A 109 8.21 -6.52 2.04
CA LEU A 109 8.98 -6.55 0.79
C LEU A 109 10.39 -5.96 0.99
N PHE A 110 10.50 -4.82 1.69
CA PHE A 110 11.80 -4.19 1.98
C PHE A 110 12.74 -5.09 2.78
N VAL A 111 12.24 -5.69 3.87
CA VAL A 111 13.06 -6.49 4.80
C VAL A 111 13.46 -7.81 4.15
N GLU A 112 12.51 -8.51 3.55
CA GLU A 112 12.73 -9.84 2.96
C GLU A 112 13.69 -9.75 1.77
N ALA A 113 13.42 -8.87 0.80
CA ALA A 113 14.31 -8.66 -0.33
C ALA A 113 15.70 -8.20 0.11
N GLY A 114 15.80 -7.34 1.12
CA GLY A 114 17.08 -6.88 1.65
C GLY A 114 17.92 -8.00 2.26
N VAL A 115 17.29 -8.91 3.00
CA VAL A 115 17.96 -10.07 3.61
C VAL A 115 18.37 -11.08 2.55
N GLU A 116 17.47 -11.45 1.65
CA GLU A 116 17.76 -12.39 0.56
C GLU A 116 18.87 -11.88 -0.34
N TYR A 117 18.82 -10.59 -0.69
CA TYR A 117 19.86 -9.97 -1.51
C TYR A 117 21.21 -9.96 -0.79
N ALA A 118 21.25 -9.64 0.51
CA ALA A 118 22.49 -9.70 1.28
C ALA A 118 23.08 -11.13 1.33
N MET A 119 22.23 -12.14 1.49
CA MET A 119 22.65 -13.55 1.44
C MET A 119 23.21 -13.91 0.06
N ALA A 120 22.56 -13.47 -1.03
CA ALA A 120 23.02 -13.71 -2.40
C ALA A 120 24.37 -13.04 -2.69
N VAL A 121 24.61 -11.83 -2.16
CA VAL A 121 25.92 -11.17 -2.26
C VAL A 121 26.99 -11.98 -1.54
N LEU A 122 26.71 -12.49 -0.33
CA LEU A 122 27.67 -13.26 0.46
C LEU A 122 27.96 -14.65 -0.11
N SER A 123 26.99 -15.25 -0.78
CA SER A 123 27.14 -16.56 -1.45
C SER A 123 27.75 -16.45 -2.86
N GLY A 124 27.98 -15.23 -3.36
CA GLY A 124 28.54 -15.00 -4.70
C GLY A 124 27.53 -15.20 -5.84
N GLN A 125 26.23 -15.07 -5.57
CA GLN A 125 25.14 -15.22 -6.53
C GLN A 125 24.76 -13.91 -7.25
N THR A 126 25.43 -12.79 -6.94
CA THR A 126 25.22 -11.49 -7.57
C THR A 126 26.46 -11.01 -8.32
N THR A 127 26.28 -10.10 -9.27
CA THR A 127 27.37 -9.39 -9.96
C THR A 127 27.93 -8.30 -9.05
N GLY A 128 28.80 -8.69 -8.12
CA GLY A 128 29.35 -7.78 -7.12
C GLY A 128 28.30 -7.37 -6.07
N ARG A 129 28.46 -6.19 -5.47
CA ARG A 129 27.60 -5.71 -4.37
C ARG A 129 26.37 -4.92 -4.82
N VAL A 130 26.32 -4.56 -6.10
CA VAL A 130 25.23 -3.80 -6.72
C VAL A 130 24.87 -4.47 -8.02
N ASP A 131 23.77 -5.20 -7.98
CA ASP A 131 23.19 -5.99 -9.06
C ASP A 131 21.67 -5.74 -9.03
N LEU A 132 21.25 -4.74 -9.79
CA LEU A 132 19.84 -4.30 -9.82
C LEU A 132 18.95 -5.36 -10.46
N ILE A 133 19.46 -6.14 -11.41
CA ILE A 133 18.68 -7.17 -12.10
C ILE A 133 18.31 -8.26 -11.10
N THR A 134 19.27 -8.73 -10.30
CA THR A 134 18.99 -9.72 -9.26
C THR A 134 18.04 -9.16 -8.19
N LEU A 135 18.27 -7.93 -7.73
CA LEU A 135 17.41 -7.31 -6.71
C LEU A 135 15.98 -7.08 -7.21
N GLU A 136 15.81 -6.60 -8.45
CA GLU A 136 14.50 -6.40 -9.06
C GLU A 136 13.76 -7.73 -9.24
N GLY A 137 14.44 -8.79 -9.68
CA GLY A 137 13.87 -10.14 -9.75
C GLY A 137 13.36 -10.64 -8.40
N MET A 138 14.16 -10.53 -7.34
CA MET A 138 13.75 -10.89 -5.97
C MET A 138 12.53 -10.09 -5.51
N LEU A 139 12.51 -8.78 -5.76
CA LEU A 139 11.37 -7.94 -5.44
C LEU A 139 10.10 -8.35 -6.20
N MET A 140 10.21 -8.70 -7.48
CA MET A 140 9.07 -9.16 -8.28
C MET A 140 8.53 -10.50 -7.78
N ASP A 141 9.42 -11.44 -7.46
CA ASP A 141 9.05 -12.75 -6.93
C ASP A 141 8.32 -12.62 -5.59
N LEU A 142 8.87 -11.82 -4.67
CA LEU A 142 8.27 -11.55 -3.36
C LEU A 142 6.96 -10.76 -3.46
N ALA A 143 6.86 -9.82 -4.41
CA ALA A 143 5.64 -9.06 -4.64
C ALA A 143 4.54 -9.85 -5.37
N GLY A 144 4.89 -10.98 -6.00
CA GLY A 144 3.99 -11.74 -6.86
C GLY A 144 3.54 -10.95 -8.10
N GLY A 145 4.35 -10.00 -8.56
CA GLY A 145 3.98 -9.12 -9.66
C GLY A 145 5.03 -8.05 -9.97
N PRO A 146 4.77 -7.16 -10.95
CA PRO A 146 5.73 -6.17 -11.38
C PRO A 146 6.13 -5.22 -10.24
N VAL A 147 7.44 -5.06 -10.07
CA VAL A 147 8.07 -4.03 -9.25
C VAL A 147 9.04 -3.28 -10.14
N THR A 148 9.01 -1.96 -10.13
CA THR A 148 10.01 -1.13 -10.82
C THR A 148 11.09 -0.74 -9.84
N LEU A 149 12.35 -1.02 -10.16
CA LEU A 149 13.51 -0.58 -9.39
C LEU A 149 14.22 0.60 -10.09
N SER A 150 14.62 1.61 -9.34
CA SER A 150 15.37 2.75 -9.86
C SER A 150 16.37 3.30 -8.84
N ASN A 151 17.37 4.04 -9.30
CA ASN A 151 18.28 4.76 -8.42
C ASN A 151 17.72 6.13 -8.03
N LEU A 152 17.99 6.56 -6.80
CA LEU A 152 17.71 7.94 -6.40
C LEU A 152 18.54 8.91 -7.27
N THR A 153 17.86 9.82 -7.96
CA THR A 153 18.48 10.90 -8.71
C THR A 153 18.03 12.24 -8.12
N THR A 154 19.00 13.10 -7.82
CA THR A 154 18.76 14.45 -7.28
C THR A 154 19.52 15.48 -8.11
N ALA A 155 19.36 16.77 -7.79
CA ALA A 155 20.19 17.84 -8.37
C ALA A 155 21.71 17.64 -8.17
N ARG A 156 22.13 16.80 -7.21
CA ARG A 156 23.54 16.47 -6.93
C ARG A 156 24.05 15.25 -7.71
N GLY A 157 23.22 14.61 -8.52
CA GLY A 157 23.54 13.41 -9.29
C GLY A 157 22.73 12.18 -8.87
N THR A 158 23.07 11.06 -9.51
CA THR A 158 22.45 9.74 -9.27
C THR A 158 23.27 8.93 -8.26
N TYR A 159 22.58 8.34 -7.29
CA TYR A 159 23.17 7.53 -6.23
C TYR A 159 23.07 6.04 -6.58
N ASN A 160 24.18 5.46 -7.03
CA ASN A 160 24.24 4.06 -7.50
C ASN A 160 23.99 3.00 -6.41
N HIS A 161 23.96 3.40 -5.14
CA HIS A 161 23.74 2.53 -3.97
C HIS A 161 22.46 2.86 -3.21
N PHE A 162 21.61 3.73 -3.76
CA PHE A 162 20.33 4.08 -3.16
C PHE A 162 19.23 3.73 -4.15
N PHE A 163 18.42 2.74 -3.78
CA PHE A 163 17.36 2.21 -4.63
C PHE A 163 15.98 2.67 -4.15
N LEU A 164 15.13 3.00 -5.10
CA LEU A 164 13.71 3.27 -4.94
C LEU A 164 12.97 2.17 -5.68
N PHE A 165 11.91 1.62 -5.07
CA PHE A 165 11.05 0.67 -5.75
C PHE A 165 9.58 1.05 -5.64
N LEU A 166 8.82 0.62 -6.64
CA LEU A 166 7.38 0.83 -6.75
C LEU A 166 6.74 -0.49 -7.16
N SER A 167 5.86 -1.05 -6.33
CA SER A 167 5.05 -2.20 -6.70
C SER A 167 3.83 -1.78 -7.50
N SER A 168 3.25 -2.72 -8.24
CA SER A 168 1.93 -2.55 -8.84
C SER A 168 0.84 -2.32 -7.77
N SER A 169 -0.29 -1.76 -8.19
CA SER A 169 -1.46 -1.59 -7.32
C SER A 169 -2.48 -2.69 -7.56
N ILE A 170 -3.23 -3.07 -6.54
CA ILE A 170 -4.34 -4.02 -6.66
C ILE A 170 -5.55 -3.32 -7.27
N ASP A 171 -6.05 -3.83 -8.38
CA ASP A 171 -7.41 -3.54 -8.82
C ASP A 171 -8.39 -4.46 -8.06
N PHE A 172 -9.16 -3.88 -7.14
CA PHE A 172 -10.18 -4.62 -6.38
C PHE A 172 -11.45 -4.93 -7.19
N SER A 173 -11.63 -4.35 -8.37
CA SER A 173 -12.75 -4.61 -9.28
C SER A 173 -12.50 -5.77 -10.25
N ALA A 174 -11.23 -6.07 -10.54
CA ALA A 174 -10.82 -7.24 -11.32
C ALA A 174 -11.09 -8.55 -10.56
N PRO A 175 -11.19 -9.72 -11.23
CA PRO A 175 -11.12 -11.00 -10.54
C PRO A 175 -9.74 -11.19 -9.90
N PRO A 176 -9.61 -11.99 -8.81
CA PRO A 176 -8.31 -12.34 -8.25
C PRO A 176 -7.41 -12.96 -9.33
N ALA A 177 -6.12 -12.61 -9.33
CA ALA A 177 -5.15 -13.31 -10.17
C ALA A 177 -5.13 -14.80 -9.76
N ARG A 178 -5.16 -15.69 -10.75
CA ARG A 178 -5.14 -17.15 -10.55
C ARG A 178 -3.76 -17.64 -10.10
#